data_AF-A0A655P8H7-F1
#
_entry.id   AF-A0A655P8H7-F1
#
_cell.length_a   1.000
_cell.length_b   1.000
_cell.length_c   1.000
_cell.angle_alpha   90.00
_cell.angle_beta   90.00
_cell.angle_gamma   90.00
#
_symmetry.space_group_name_H-M   'P 1'
#
loop_
_entity.id
_entity.type
_entity.pdbx_description
1 polymer ?
#
loop_
_entity_poly.entity_id
_entity_poly.type
_entity_poly.pdbx_seq_one_letter_code
_entity_poly.pdbx_strand_id
1 'polypeptide(L)' 'MWRAWQAELSAVQNDQVWALNADWLNRPTPRTLDAVEQVCTYLKIAQKQ' A
#
# COMPACT_ATOMS: atom_id res chain seq x y z
N MET A 1 -4.86 0.48 13.39
CA MET A 1 -3.84 -0.57 13.66
C MET A 1 -2.45 0.03 13.74
N TRP A 2 -1.96 0.74 12.72
CA TRP A 2 -0.55 1.16 12.62
C TRP A 2 -0.07 2.32 13.52
N ARG A 3 -0.97 3.05 14.18
CA ARG A 3 -0.63 4.27 14.95
C ARG A 3 0.36 4.04 16.09
N ALA A 4 0.42 2.83 16.65
CA ALA A 4 1.36 2.51 17.73
C ALA A 4 2.83 2.59 17.28
N TRP A 5 3.10 2.50 15.97
CA TRP A 5 4.43 2.54 15.38
C TRP A 5 4.75 3.88 14.71
N GLN A 6 4.07 4.96 15.12
CA GLN A 6 4.28 6.29 14.56
C GLN A 6 5.73 6.76 14.74
N ALA A 7 6.43 6.36 15.81
CA ALA A 7 7.79 6.83 16.04
C ALA A 7 8.83 6.08 15.18
N GLU A 8 8.51 4.86 14.76
CA GLU A 8 9.45 3.91 14.16
C GLU A 8 9.29 3.80 12.63
N LEU A 9 8.08 4.03 12.11
CA LEU A 9 7.78 3.82 10.70
C LEU A 9 7.52 5.15 10.00
N SER A 10 8.42 5.54 9.09
CA SER A 10 8.27 6.74 8.26
C SER A 10 6.97 6.76 7.46
N ALA A 11 6.52 5.60 6.96
CA ALA A 11 5.26 5.49 6.25
C ALA A 11 4.05 5.86 7.13
N VAL A 12 4.10 5.55 8.44
CA VAL A 12 3.04 5.92 9.38
C VAL A 12 3.15 7.41 9.76
N GLN A 13 4.37 7.93 9.89
CA GLN A 13 4.65 9.36 10.12
C GLN A 13 4.07 10.25 9.04
N ASN A 14 4.22 9.84 7.79
CA ASN A 14 3.83 10.61 6.62
C ASN A 14 2.40 10.31 6.13
N ASP A 15 1.59 9.61 6.94
CA ASP A 15 0.24 9.16 6.55
C ASP A 15 0.20 8.34 5.24
N GLN A 16 1.29 7.63 4.94
CA GLN A 16 1.49 6.78 3.76
C GLN A 16 1.09 5.33 4.03
N VAL A 17 -0.11 5.13 4.58
CA VAL A 17 -0.67 3.80 4.90
C VAL A 17 -1.94 3.59 4.10
N TRP A 18 -1.90 2.64 3.16
CA TRP A 18 -3.02 2.35 2.25
C TRP A 18 -3.52 0.91 2.41
N ALA A 19 -4.84 0.74 2.25
CA ALA A 19 -5.44 -0.58 2.12
C ALA A 19 -5.38 -1.01 0.64
N LEU A 20 -4.86 -2.20 0.40
CA LEU A 20 -4.95 -2.86 -0.90
C LEU A 20 -6.24 -3.67 -1.01
N ASN A 21 -6.70 -3.93 -2.23
CA ASN A 21 -7.75 -4.91 -2.44
C ASN A 21 -7.23 -6.32 -2.15
N ALA A 22 -7.64 -6.86 -1.01
CA ALA A 22 -7.17 -8.16 -0.53
C ALA A 22 -7.62 -9.34 -1.42
N ASP A 23 -8.73 -9.23 -2.16
CA ASP A 23 -9.17 -10.31 -3.08
C ASP A 23 -8.22 -10.42 -4.26
N TRP A 24 -7.75 -9.28 -4.78
CA TRP A 24 -6.80 -9.25 -5.89
C TRP A 24 -5.40 -9.71 -5.49
N LEU A 25 -4.95 -9.35 -4.29
CA LEU A 25 -3.61 -9.68 -3.82
C LEU A 25 -3.46 -11.15 -3.42
N ASN A 26 -4.48 -11.72 -2.75
CA ASN A 26 -4.37 -13.06 -2.17
C ASN A 26 -4.77 -14.19 -3.13
N ARG A 27 -5.19 -13.87 -4.36
CA ARG A 27 -5.60 -14.86 -5.36
C ARG A 27 -4.71 -14.75 -6.60
N PRO A 28 -3.80 -15.71 -6.85
CA PRO A 28 -2.90 -15.71 -8.00
C PRO A 28 -3.67 -16.04 -9.30
N THR A 29 -4.43 -15.06 -9.77
CA THR A 29 -5.28 -15.09 -10.96
C THR A 29 -4.95 -13.85 -11.81
N PRO A 30 -5.51 -13.65 -13.01
CA PRO A 30 -5.24 -12.43 -13.79
C PRO A 30 -5.48 -11.11 -13.03
N ARG A 31 -6.37 -11.12 -12.02
CA ARG A 31 -6.61 -9.97 -11.11
C ARG A 31 -5.38 -9.55 -10.29
N THR A 32 -4.36 -10.40 -10.19
CA THR A 32 -3.08 -10.02 -9.56
C THR A 32 -2.41 -8.86 -10.31
N LEU A 33 -2.66 -8.70 -11.62
CA LEU A 33 -2.19 -7.53 -12.36
C LEU A 33 -2.82 -6.23 -11.83
N ASP A 34 -4.11 -6.26 -11.49
CA ASP A 34 -4.81 -5.11 -10.88
C ASP A 34 -4.22 -4.75 -9.51
N ALA A 35 -3.86 -5.76 -8.70
CA ALA A 35 -3.17 -5.55 -7.42
C ALA A 35 -1.79 -4.90 -7.62
N VAL A 36 -1.02 -5.33 -8.63
CA VAL A 36 0.29 -4.75 -8.96
C VAL A 36 0.13 -3.30 -9.41
N GLU A 37 -0.83 -2.99 -10.27
CA GLU A 37 -1.12 -1.62 -10.69
C GLU A 37 -1.51 -0.72 -9.51
N GLN A 38 -2.30 -1.23 -8.57
CA GLN A 38 -2.67 -0.51 -7.35
C GLN A 38 -1.44 -0.21 -6.48
N VAL A 39 -0.57 -1.19 -6.26
CA VAL A 39 0.69 -1.00 -5.51
C VAL A 39 1.57 0.06 -6.18
N CYS A 40 1.75 -0.03 -7.51
CA CYS A 40 2.51 0.94 -8.28
C CYS A 40 1.95 2.36 -8.14
N THR A 41 0.62 2.50 -8.13
CA THR A 41 -0.05 3.80 -7.94
C THR A 41 0.28 4.42 -6.57
N TYR A 42 0.18 3.64 -5.49
CA TYR A 42 0.49 4.15 -4.15
C TYR A 42 1.98 4.47 -3.97
N LEU A 43 2.88 3.64 -4.50
CA LEU A 43 4.32 3.93 -4.49
C LEU A 43 4.65 5.22 -5.27
N LYS A 44 4.00 5.46 -6.40
CA LYS A 44 4.17 6.69 -7.17
C LYS A 44 3.67 7.93 -6.42
N ILE A 45 2.61 7.80 -5.61
CA ILE A 45 2.15 8.87 -4.72
C ILE A 45 3.20 9.12 -3.63
N ALA A 46 3.70 8.06 -2.98
CA ALA A 46 4.70 8.16 -1.92
C ALA A 46 6.01 8.81 -2.38
N GLN A 47 6.44 8.53 -3.62
CA GLN A 47 7.66 9.10 -4.21
C GLN A 47 7.57 10.61 -4.51
N LYS A 48 6.37 11.18 -4.60
CA LYS A 48 6.15 12.58 -5.00
C LYS A 48 5.92 13.52 -3.81
N GLN A 49 5.86 12.99 -2.60
CA GLN A 49 5.72 13.74 -1.35
C GLN A 49 7.09 13.94 -0.73
#